data_AF-A0A3D4A491-F1
#
_entry.id   AF-A0A3D4A491-F1
#
_cell.length_a   1.000
_cell.length_b   1.000
_cell.length_c   1.000
_cell.angle_alpha   90.00
_cell.angle_beta   90.00
_cell.angle_gamma   90.00
#
_symmetry.space_group_name_H-M   'P 1'
#
loop_
_entity.id
_entity.type
_entity.pdbx_description
1 polymer ?
#
loop_
_entity_poly.entity_id
_entity_poly.type
_entity_poly.pdbx_seq_one_letter_code
_entity_poly.pdbx_strand_id
1 'polypeptide(L)'
;MVFTTMESASAGKKVRGLYRHVVMFQFNEDVTDEQVKEIEKAFLALGDKIDTIIDVEFGTNVSPEGLNEGLTHCFLVTFKD
;
A
#
# COMPACT_ATOMS: atom_id res chain seq x y z
N MET A 1 -17.11 -31.38 1.39
CA MET A 1 -16.61 -30.05 1.80
C MET A 1 -16.84 -29.11 0.64
N VAL A 2 -17.78 -28.19 0.79
CA VAL A 2 -18.11 -27.21 -0.24
C VAL A 2 -17.20 -26.01 0.00
N PHE A 3 -16.24 -25.79 -0.89
CA PHE A 3 -15.43 -24.57 -0.88
C PHE A 3 -16.28 -23.47 -1.53
N THR A 4 -16.93 -22.64 -0.72
CA THR A 4 -17.58 -21.41 -1.17
C THR A 4 -16.50 -20.38 -1.48
N THR A 5 -16.34 -20.06 -2.76
CA THR A 5 -15.59 -18.89 -3.22
C THR A 5 -16.42 -17.64 -2.94
N MET A 6 -15.89 -16.70 -2.14
CA MET A 6 -16.44 -15.34 -2.05
C MET A 6 -16.13 -14.60 -3.36
N GLU A 7 -17.18 -14.35 -4.14
CA GLU A 7 -17.12 -13.50 -5.32
C GLU A 7 -17.18 -12.03 -4.86
N SER A 8 -16.08 -11.29 -5.10
CA SER A 8 -16.03 -9.85 -4.83
C SER A 8 -16.93 -9.11 -5.83
N ALA A 9 -17.88 -8.33 -5.31
CA ALA A 9 -18.85 -7.58 -6.09
C ALA A 9 -18.16 -6.59 -7.04
N SER A 10 -18.42 -6.75 -8.34
CA SER A 10 -18.00 -5.82 -9.40
C SER A 10 -18.72 -4.48 -9.24
N ALA A 11 -18.06 -3.50 -8.61
CA ALA A 11 -18.45 -2.10 -8.68
C ALA A 11 -18.31 -1.60 -10.13
N GLY A 12 -19.37 -1.02 -10.69
CA GLY A 12 -19.42 -0.53 -12.07
C GLY A 12 -18.19 0.29 -12.45
N LYS A 13 -17.67 0.06 -13.66
CA LYS A 13 -16.42 0.64 -14.18
C LYS A 13 -16.52 2.18 -14.21
N LYS A 14 -16.16 2.84 -13.10
CA LYS A 14 -15.88 4.28 -13.10
C LYS A 14 -14.73 4.51 -14.08
N VAL A 15 -14.84 5.53 -14.93
CA VAL A 15 -13.69 6.04 -15.67
C VAL A 15 -12.75 6.63 -14.62
N ARG A 16 -11.77 5.84 -14.22
CA ARG A 16 -10.74 6.22 -13.26
C ARG A 16 -9.62 6.82 -14.09
N GLY A 17 -9.33 8.11 -13.88
CA GLY A 17 -8.13 8.74 -14.42
C GLY A 17 -6.95 8.46 -13.51
N LEU A 18 -5.78 9.04 -13.82
CA LEU A 18 -4.59 8.93 -12.98
C LEU A 18 -4.91 9.33 -11.53
N TYR A 19 -4.57 8.46 -10.58
CA TYR A 19 -4.77 8.73 -9.15
C TYR A 19 -3.61 8.20 -8.32
N ARG A 20 -3.41 8.83 -7.15
CA ARG A 20 -2.43 8.40 -6.15
C ARG A 20 -3.16 7.75 -4.98
N HIS A 21 -2.80 6.51 -4.69
CA HIS A 21 -3.27 5.77 -3.53
C HIS A 21 -2.25 5.95 -2.40
N VAL A 22 -2.72 6.52 -1.29
CA VAL A 22 -1.90 6.75 -0.09
C VAL A 22 -2.24 5.70 0.94
N VAL A 23 -1.24 4.98 1.40
CA VAL A 23 -1.37 3.97 2.47
C VAL A 23 -0.50 4.41 3.63
N MET A 24 -1.13 4.68 4.77
CA MET A 24 -0.44 5.03 6.00
C MET A 24 -0.76 4.00 7.07
N PHE A 25 0.26 3.45 7.71
CA PHE A 25 0.10 2.43 8.75
C PHE A 25 1.28 2.42 9.71
N GLN A 26 1.16 1.61 10.76
CA GLN A 26 2.25 1.22 11.64
C GLN A 26 2.34 -0.31 11.69
N PHE A 27 3.54 -0.84 11.90
CA PHE A 27 3.72 -2.26 12.18
C PHE A 27 3.29 -2.58 13.62
N ASN A 28 2.89 -3.82 13.85
CA ASN A 28 2.68 -4.32 15.19
C ASN A 28 4.03 -4.50 15.91
N GLU A 29 4.00 -4.54 17.24
CA GLU A 29 5.20 -4.62 18.09
C GLU A 29 5.98 -5.95 17.93
N ASP A 30 5.36 -6.99 17.39
CA ASP A 30 5.95 -8.31 17.17
C ASP A 30 6.68 -8.43 15.83
N VAL A 31 6.65 -7.39 14.98
CA VAL A 31 7.32 -7.39 13.68
C VAL A 31 8.79 -7.04 13.85
N THR A 32 9.66 -7.89 13.31
CA THR A 32 11.12 -7.68 13.31
C THR A 32 11.57 -6.70 12.23
N ASP A 33 12.71 -6.05 12.44
CA ASP A 33 13.32 -5.13 11.46
C ASP A 33 13.58 -5.81 10.11
N GLU A 34 13.93 -7.10 10.11
CA GLU A 34 14.08 -7.91 8.90
C GLU A 34 12.77 -8.01 8.13
N GLN A 35 11.65 -8.32 8.82
CA GLN A 35 10.33 -8.39 8.19
C GLN A 35 9.86 -7.03 7.67
N VAL A 36 10.14 -5.94 8.38
CA VAL A 36 9.86 -4.57 7.90
C VAL A 36 10.56 -4.34 6.56
N LYS A 37 11.87 -4.60 6.48
CA LYS A 37 12.66 -4.42 5.25
C LYS A 37 12.19 -5.32 4.11
N GLU A 38 11.80 -6.56 4.41
CA GLU A 38 11.23 -7.46 3.41
C GLU A 38 9.93 -6.89 2.82
N ILE A 39 9.06 -6.34 3.66
CA ILE A 39 7.80 -5.72 3.24
C ILE A 39 8.06 -4.44 2.42
N GLU A 40 8.93 -3.55 2.89
CA GLU A 40 9.32 -2.34 2.15
C GLU A 40 9.82 -2.67 0.73
N LYS A 41 10.72 -3.66 0.62
CA LYS A 41 11.24 -4.13 -0.66
C LYS A 41 10.14 -4.76 -1.52
N ALA A 42 9.24 -5.53 -0.92
CA ALA A 42 8.14 -6.15 -1.63
C ALA A 42 7.16 -5.12 -2.19
N PHE A 43 6.88 -4.04 -1.45
CA PHE A 43 6.03 -2.93 -1.90
C PHE A 43 6.66 -2.17 -3.08
N LEU A 44 7.94 -1.83 -3.00
CA LEU A 44 8.64 -1.16 -4.11
C LEU A 44 8.65 -2.03 -5.37
N ALA A 45 8.80 -3.36 -5.22
CA ALA A 45 8.74 -4.31 -6.33
C ALA A 45 7.33 -4.49 -6.93
N LEU A 46 6.27 -3.88 -6.38
CA LEU A 46 4.94 -3.93 -6.99
C LEU A 46 4.88 -3.18 -8.31
N GLY A 47 5.66 -2.10 -8.46
CA GLY A 47 5.73 -1.35 -9.72
C GLY A 47 6.14 -2.24 -10.91
N ASP A 48 7.06 -3.17 -10.69
CA ASP A 48 7.52 -4.11 -11.71
C ASP A 48 6.55 -5.28 -11.98
N LYS A 49 5.58 -5.50 -11.09
CA LYS A 49 4.69 -6.66 -11.12
C LYS A 49 3.28 -6.35 -11.62
N ILE A 50 2.89 -5.07 -11.64
CA ILE A 50 1.52 -4.65 -11.91
C ILE A 50 1.53 -3.52 -12.95
N ASP A 51 1.13 -3.83 -14.19
CA ASP A 51 1.13 -2.90 -15.33
C ASP A 51 0.25 -1.64 -15.17
N THR A 52 -0.62 -1.59 -14.17
CA THR A 52 -1.44 -0.40 -13.87
C THR A 52 -0.75 0.57 -12.92
N ILE A 53 0.26 0.11 -12.19
CA ILE A 53 1.11 0.94 -11.33
C ILE A 53 2.17 1.58 -12.21
N ILE A 54 2.30 2.90 -12.11
CA ILE A 54 3.30 3.66 -12.87
C ILE A 54 4.41 4.21 -11.97
N ASP A 55 4.18 4.26 -10.66
CA ASP A 55 5.18 4.73 -9.69
C ASP A 55 4.85 4.21 -8.28
N VAL A 56 5.89 3.93 -7.49
CA VAL A 56 5.78 3.53 -6.08
C VAL A 56 6.85 4.26 -5.28
N GLU A 57 6.39 5.02 -4.30
CA GLU A 57 7.24 5.76 -3.36
C GLU A 57 6.95 5.29 -1.94
N PHE A 58 7.98 5.32 -1.09
CA PHE A 58 7.90 4.93 0.31
C PHE A 58 8.71 5.89 1.18
N GLY A 59 8.20 6.16 2.39
CA GLY A 59 8.94 6.88 3.42
C GLY A 59 8.39 6.64 4.82
N THR A 60 9.23 6.90 5.81
CA THR A 60 8.86 6.94 7.22
C THR A 60 8.50 8.36 7.65
N ASN A 61 7.60 8.49 8.62
CA ASN A 61 7.20 9.80 9.13
C ASN A 61 8.35 10.46 9.91
N VAL A 62 8.69 11.69 9.53
CA VAL A 62 9.70 12.54 10.19
C VAL A 62 9.12 13.89 10.66
N SER A 63 7.78 14.03 10.66
CA SER A 63 7.13 15.28 11.03
C SER A 63 7.33 15.62 12.52
N PRO A 64 7.75 16.85 12.87
CA PRO A 64 7.87 17.30 14.24
C PRO A 64 6.52 17.67 14.88
N GLU A 65 5.43 17.67 14.12
CA GLU A 65 4.13 18.21 14.55
C GLU A 65 3.35 17.25 15.47
N GLY A 66 3.70 15.96 15.51
CA GLY A 66 3.09 14.98 16.41
C GLY A 66 1.64 14.61 16.09
N LEU A 67 1.14 14.92 14.89
CA LEU A 67 -0.24 14.68 14.45
C LEU A 67 -0.43 13.38 13.65
N ASN A 68 0.53 12.45 13.72
CA ASN A 68 0.53 11.24 12.89
C ASN A 68 -0.28 10.08 13.49
N GLU A 69 -0.90 10.24 14.66
CA GLU A 69 -1.76 9.22 15.31
C GLU A 69 -1.13 7.82 15.41
N GLY A 70 0.20 7.76 15.59
CA GLY A 70 0.96 6.50 15.64
C GLY A 70 1.35 5.92 14.28
N LEU A 71 0.82 6.42 13.17
CA LEU A 71 1.20 5.97 11.83
C LEU A 71 2.66 6.36 11.53
N THR A 72 3.48 5.39 11.18
CA THR A 72 4.93 5.54 11.03
C THR A 72 5.40 5.39 9.58
N HIS A 73 4.67 4.66 8.76
CA HIS A 73 5.04 4.30 7.40
C HIS A 73 4.01 4.87 6.41
N CYS A 74 4.49 5.35 5.27
CA CYS A 74 3.67 5.88 4.19
C CYS A 74 4.14 5.33 2.85
N PHE A 75 3.21 4.73 2.09
CA PHE A 75 3.42 4.33 0.71
C PHE A 75 2.51 5.14 -0.20
N LEU A 76 3.08 5.65 -1.29
CA LEU A 76 2.34 6.31 -2.34
C LEU A 76 2.46 5.48 -3.60
N VAL A 77 1.32 5.01 -4.10
CA VAL A 77 1.23 4.22 -5.33
C VAL A 77 0.47 5.03 -6.37
N THR A 78 1.10 5.29 -7.50
CA THR A 78 0.46 5.99 -8.62
C THR A 78 -0.10 4.98 -9.61
N PHE A 79 -1.40 5.06 -9.88
CA PHE A 79 -2.09 4.22 -10.85
C PHE A 79 -2.49 5.03 -12.07
N LYS A 80 -2.50 4.37 -13.24
CA LYS A 80 -2.96 4.97 -14.49
C LYS A 80 -4.49 5.13 -14.58
N ASP A 81 -5.24 4.19 -13.98
CA ASP A 81 -6.71 4.06 -13.98
C ASP A 81 -7.19 3.01 -12.95
#